data_AF-A0A1M5WAK1-F1
#
_entry.id   AF-A0A1M5WAK1-F1
#
_cell.length_a   1.000
_cell.length_b   1.000
_cell.length_c   1.000
_cell.angle_alpha   90.00
_cell.angle_beta   90.00
_cell.angle_gamma   90.00
#
_symmetry.space_group_name_H-M   'P 1'
#
loop_
_entity.id
_entity.type
_entity.pdbx_description
1 polymer ?
#
loop_
_entity_poly.entity_id
_entity_poly.type
_entity_poly.pdbx_seq_one_letter_code
_entity_poly.pdbx_strand_id
1 'polypeptide(L)'
;MANKITDMSKIRKVIKFYCNGKSKLFISSYLSLSRNTVKKYISLFEVLGLSFELIDQKTDAELELLFSQTSVEAISPRLQTLYDFFPKMERELKKVGVTVQHMWEQYIAVNPDGYRTSQFHYHYNIWGKRV
;
A
#
# COMPACT_ATOMS: atom_id res chain seq x y z
N MET A 1 -6.03 16.40 -6.15
CA MET A 1 -5.43 15.50 -7.15
C MET A 1 -6.52 14.58 -7.66
N ALA A 2 -6.86 14.65 -8.94
CA ALA A 2 -7.95 13.87 -9.52
C ALA A 2 -7.59 12.37 -9.51
N ASN A 3 -8.48 11.52 -8.99
CA ASN A 3 -8.43 10.07 -9.17
C ASN A 3 -8.64 9.78 -10.66
N LYS A 4 -7.55 9.85 -11.44
CA LYS A 4 -7.57 9.46 -12.85
C LYS A 4 -7.75 7.95 -12.88
N ILE A 5 -8.90 7.49 -13.38
CA ILE A 5 -9.17 6.07 -13.62
C ILE A 5 -7.99 5.54 -14.42
N THR A 6 -7.25 4.59 -13.84
CA THR A 6 -6.09 4.03 -14.51
C THR A 6 -6.62 3.05 -15.54
N ASP A 7 -6.33 3.33 -16.81
CA ASP A 7 -6.76 2.52 -17.95
C ASP A 7 -6.29 1.05 -17.79
N MET A 8 -7.25 0.13 -17.67
CA MET A 8 -6.99 -1.30 -17.46
C MET A 8 -6.23 -1.93 -18.63
N SER A 9 -6.32 -1.36 -19.84
CA SER A 9 -5.51 -1.77 -20.98
C SER A 9 -4.00 -1.55 -20.73
N LYS A 10 -3.64 -0.48 -20.01
CA LYS A 10 -2.25 -0.24 -19.59
C LYS A 10 -1.83 -1.18 -18.47
N ILE A 11 -2.74 -1.50 -17.55
CA ILE A 11 -2.47 -2.45 -16.46
C ILE A 11 -2.22 -3.86 -17.00
N ARG A 12 -2.98 -4.30 -17.99
CA ARG A 12 -2.73 -5.56 -18.70
C ARG A 12 -1.32 -5.61 -19.28
N LYS A 13 -0.88 -4.50 -19.91
CA LYS A 13 0.50 -4.36 -20.43
C LYS A 13 1.56 -4.34 -19.32
N VAL A 14 1.27 -3.74 -18.15
CA VAL A 14 2.18 -3.79 -16.98
C VAL A 14 2.46 -5.24 -16.61
N ILE A 15 1.41 -6.05 -16.45
CA ILE A 15 1.52 -7.46 -16.06
C ILE A 15 2.24 -8.25 -17.17
N LYS A 16 1.89 -8.04 -18.44
CA LYS A 16 2.58 -8.65 -19.58
C LYS A 16 4.08 -8.40 -19.56
N PHE A 17 4.51 -7.15 -19.39
CA PHE A 17 5.93 -6.82 -19.34
C PHE A 17 6.62 -7.38 -18.10
N TYR A 18 5.92 -7.43 -16.97
CA TYR A 18 6.45 -8.02 -15.75
C TYR A 18 6.71 -9.52 -15.92
N CYS A 19 5.75 -10.27 -16.47
CA CYS A 19 5.90 -11.69 -16.78
C CYS A 19 7.02 -11.95 -17.81
N ASN A 20 7.29 -11.01 -18.71
CA ASN A 20 8.41 -11.05 -19.65
C ASN A 20 9.76 -10.63 -19.02
N GLY A 21 9.85 -10.47 -17.70
CA GLY A 21 11.09 -10.16 -16.98
C GLY A 21 11.54 -8.70 -17.09
N LYS A 22 10.70 -7.78 -17.54
CA LYS A 22 11.05 -6.35 -17.60
C LYS A 22 11.05 -5.73 -16.21
N SER A 23 12.00 -4.83 -15.95
CA SER A 23 12.10 -4.16 -14.65
C SER A 23 10.92 -3.20 -14.42
N LYS A 24 10.50 -3.07 -13.16
CA LYS A 24 9.43 -2.12 -12.74
C LYS A 24 9.73 -0.68 -13.18
N LEU A 25 11.02 -0.32 -13.21
CA LEU A 25 11.51 0.96 -13.72
C LEU A 25 11.21 1.14 -15.21
N PHE A 26 11.61 0.16 -16.03
CA PHE A 26 11.36 0.19 -17.46
C PHE A 26 9.87 0.31 -17.77
N ILE A 27 9.03 -0.49 -17.10
CA ILE A 27 7.57 -0.51 -17.31
C ILE A 27 6.94 0.86 -16.99
N SER A 28 7.35 1.47 -15.87
CA SER A 28 6.87 2.79 -15.46
C SER A 28 7.18 3.86 -16.52
N SER A 29 8.43 3.89 -17.01
CA SER A 29 8.85 4.83 -18.04
C SER A 29 8.17 4.56 -19.39
N TYR A 30 8.05 3.29 -19.79
CA TYR A 30 7.51 2.89 -21.09
C TYR A 30 6.00 3.13 -21.21
N LEU A 31 5.23 2.89 -20.15
CA LEU A 31 3.76 3.06 -20.15
C LEU A 31 3.31 4.45 -19.64
N SER A 32 4.26 5.32 -19.28
CA SER A 32 4.02 6.61 -18.64
C SER A 32 3.09 6.48 -17.42
N LEU A 33 3.38 5.48 -16.58
CA LEU A 33 2.67 5.22 -15.32
C LEU A 33 3.57 5.55 -14.14
N SER A 34 2.99 6.01 -13.03
CA SER A 34 3.78 6.23 -11.82
C SER A 34 4.38 4.91 -11.32
N ARG A 35 5.60 4.97 -10.75
CA ARG A 35 6.25 3.80 -10.15
C ARG A 35 5.37 3.13 -9.08
N ASN A 36 4.60 3.93 -8.34
CA ASN A 36 3.66 3.45 -7.33
C ASN A 36 2.50 2.67 -7.95
N THR A 37 1.96 3.13 -9.07
CA THR A 37 0.92 2.43 -9.83
C THR A 37 1.43 1.09 -10.33
N VAL A 38 2.60 1.06 -10.97
CA VAL A 38 3.22 -0.18 -11.45
C VAL A 38 3.45 -1.16 -10.30
N LYS A 39 4.03 -0.68 -9.19
CA LYS A 39 4.26 -1.50 -7.99
C LYS A 39 2.95 -2.06 -7.43
N LYS A 40 1.90 -1.23 -7.29
CA LYS A 40 0.58 -1.64 -6.80
C LYS A 40 0.03 -2.81 -7.62
N TYR A 41 -0.09 -2.65 -8.93
CA TYR A 41 -0.73 -3.68 -9.76
C TYR A 41 0.11 -4.95 -9.91
N ILE A 42 1.44 -4.85 -9.88
CA ILE A 42 2.30 -6.05 -9.82
C ILE A 42 2.07 -6.79 -8.50
N SER A 43 2.05 -6.08 -7.37
CA SER A 43 1.80 -6.72 -6.08
C SER A 43 0.40 -7.35 -5.99
N LEU A 44 -0.63 -6.70 -6.56
CA LEU A 44 -1.96 -7.29 -6.65
C LEU A 44 -1.97 -8.57 -7.50
N PHE A 45 -1.27 -8.56 -8.63
CA PHE A 45 -1.13 -9.74 -9.49
C PHE A 45 -0.41 -10.89 -8.77
N GLU A 46 0.66 -10.60 -8.03
CA GLU A 46 1.38 -11.59 -7.22
C GLU A 46 0.50 -12.19 -6.11
N VAL A 47 -0.28 -11.36 -5.41
CA VAL A 47 -1.22 -11.81 -4.37
C VAL A 47 -2.33 -12.68 -4.93
N LEU A 48 -2.83 -12.35 -6.13
CA LEU A 48 -3.86 -13.13 -6.82
C LEU A 48 -3.37 -14.51 -7.27
N GLY A 49 -2.06 -14.69 -7.48
CA GLY A 49 -1.48 -15.97 -7.91
C GLY A 49 -1.99 -16.46 -9.28
N LEU A 50 -2.58 -15.57 -10.09
CA LEU A 50 -3.15 -15.91 -11.39
C LEU A 50 -2.07 -15.95 -12.48
N SER A 51 -2.28 -16.76 -13.52
CA SER A 51 -1.45 -16.71 -14.73
C SER A 51 -1.76 -15.45 -15.55
N PHE A 52 -0.77 -15.00 -16.32
CA PHE A 52 -0.96 -13.87 -17.23
C PHE A 52 -2.08 -14.14 -18.25
N GLU A 53 -2.21 -15.37 -18.74
CA GLU A 53 -3.25 -15.75 -19.72
C GLU A 53 -4.66 -15.51 -19.18
N LEU A 54 -4.90 -15.79 -17.90
CA LEU A 54 -6.19 -15.53 -17.25
C LEU A 54 -6.48 -14.03 -17.08
N ILE A 55 -5.43 -13.21 -16.90
CA ILE A 55 -5.56 -11.76 -16.87
C ILE A 55 -5.83 -11.21 -18.28
N ASP A 56 -5.18 -11.78 -19.31
CA ASP A 56 -5.30 -11.33 -20.69
C ASP A 56 -6.66 -11.71 -21.33
N GLN A 57 -7.36 -12.71 -20.80
CA GLN A 57 -8.71 -13.07 -21.22
C GLN A 57 -9.82 -12.24 -20.56
N LYS A 58 -9.54 -11.59 -19.43
CA LYS A 58 -10.54 -10.78 -18.71
C LYS A 58 -10.83 -9.49 -19.45
N THR A 59 -12.06 -9.02 -19.40
CA THR A 59 -12.43 -7.67 -19.84
C THR A 59 -11.89 -6.61 -18.88
N ASP A 60 -11.83 -5.37 -19.34
CA ASP A 60 -11.35 -4.26 -18.52
C ASP A 60 -12.22 -4.06 -17.26
N ALA A 61 -13.54 -4.26 -17.37
CA ALA A 61 -14.44 -4.20 -16.22
C ALA A 61 -14.19 -5.32 -15.19
N GLU A 62 -13.93 -6.55 -15.66
CA GLU A 62 -13.60 -7.67 -14.77
C GLU A 62 -12.25 -7.47 -14.09
N LEU A 63 -11.25 -6.92 -14.79
CA LEU A 63 -9.96 -6.57 -14.19
C LEU A 63 -10.12 -5.47 -13.15
N GLU A 64 -10.91 -4.45 -13.44
CA GLU A 64 -11.19 -3.39 -12.48
C GLU A 64 -11.85 -3.94 -11.21
N LEU A 65 -12.86 -4.81 -11.35
CA LEU A 65 -13.51 -5.48 -10.23
C LEU A 65 -12.53 -6.36 -9.44
N LEU A 66 -11.73 -7.17 -10.15
CA LEU A 66 -10.75 -8.06 -9.55
C LEU A 66 -9.70 -7.29 -8.72
N PHE A 67 -9.13 -6.22 -9.28
CA PHE A 67 -8.11 -5.43 -8.60
C PHE A 67 -8.66 -4.50 -7.52
N SER A 68 -9.92 -4.07 -7.62
CA SER A 68 -10.58 -3.29 -6.57
C SER A 68 -11.00 -4.15 -5.38
N GLN A 69 -11.44 -5.39 -5.60
CA GLN A 69 -11.71 -6.34 -4.50
C GLN A 69 -10.43 -6.82 -3.83
N THR A 70 -9.37 -7.00 -4.61
CA THR A 70 -8.07 -7.49 -4.10
C THR A 70 -7.21 -6.37 -3.52
N SER A 71 -7.72 -5.13 -3.41
CA SER A 71 -6.98 -4.04 -2.79
C SER A 71 -6.88 -4.20 -1.27
N VAL A 72 -6.24 -5.29 -0.83
CA VAL A 72 -5.51 -5.31 0.41
C VAL A 72 -4.31 -4.42 0.13
N GLU A 73 -4.36 -3.18 0.63
CA GLU A 73 -3.17 -2.34 0.67
C GLU A 73 -2.07 -3.21 1.29
N ALA A 74 -1.09 -3.66 0.51
CA ALA A 74 0.06 -4.37 1.05
C ALA A 74 0.78 -3.36 1.95
N ILE A 75 0.43 -3.39 3.24
CA ILE A 75 0.94 -2.50 4.26
C ILE A 75 2.45 -2.70 4.26
N SER A 76 3.21 -1.64 4.02
CA SER A 76 4.67 -1.76 4.07
C SER A 76 5.09 -2.28 5.45
N PRO A 77 6.16 -3.08 5.58
CA PRO A 77 6.59 -3.62 6.88
C PRO A 77 6.69 -2.54 7.98
N ARG A 78 7.23 -1.36 7.63
CA ARG A 78 7.30 -0.20 8.54
C ARG A 78 5.94 0.31 9.00
N LEU A 79 4.93 0.31 8.11
CA LEU A 79 3.56 0.69 8.45
C LEU A 79 2.86 -0.39 9.27
N GLN A 80 3.18 -1.66 9.04
CA GLN A 80 2.67 -2.77 9.84
C GLN A 80 3.18 -2.64 11.27
N THR A 81 4.49 -2.45 11.47
CA THR A 81 5.08 -2.21 12.79
C THR A 81 4.43 -1.02 13.51
N LEU A 82 4.09 0.05 12.78
CA LEU A 82 3.38 1.19 13.34
C LEU A 82 1.94 0.83 13.75
N TYR A 83 1.21 0.08 12.93
CA TYR A 83 -0.16 -0.35 13.24
C TYR A 83 -0.20 -1.35 14.39
N ASP A 84 0.80 -2.22 14.52
CA ASP A 84 0.93 -3.15 15.65
C ASP A 84 1.20 -2.41 16.97
N PHE A 85 1.79 -1.21 16.90
CA PHE A 85 2.05 -0.35 18.06
C PHE A 85 0.79 0.35 18.58
N PHE A 86 -0.16 0.71 17.70
CA PHE A 86 -1.34 1.52 18.06
C PHE A 86 -2.27 0.89 19.10
N PRO A 87 -2.60 -0.42 19.06
CA PRO A 87 -3.39 -1.05 20.13
C PRO A 87 -2.76 -0.94 21.52
N LYS A 88 -1.42 -1.03 21.61
CA LYS A 88 -0.70 -0.82 22.87
C LYS A 88 -0.79 0.64 23.30
N MET A 89 -0.58 1.55 22.36
CA MET A 89 -0.67 3.00 22.60
C MET A 89 -2.05 3.43 23.12
N GLU A 90 -3.16 2.93 22.57
CA GLU A 90 -4.50 3.28 23.07
C GLU A 90 -4.71 2.90 24.54
N ARG A 91 -4.14 1.77 24.97
CA ARG A 91 -4.21 1.34 26.38
C ARG A 91 -3.41 2.26 27.28
N GLU A 92 -2.24 2.71 26.81
CA GLU A 92 -1.36 3.62 27.55
C GLU A 92 -1.93 5.04 27.63
N LEU A 93 -2.57 5.54 26.56
CA LEU A 93 -3.18 6.87 26.52
C LEU A 93 -4.33 7.06 27.52
N LYS A 94 -4.89 5.98 28.07
CA LYS A 94 -5.89 6.05 29.15
C LYS A 94 -5.30 6.38 30.51
N LYS A 95 -3.97 6.32 30.66
CA LYS A 95 -3.27 6.62 31.92
C LYS A 95 -3.02 8.13 32.03
N VAL A 96 -3.06 8.64 33.26
CA VAL A 96 -2.81 10.05 33.55
C VAL A 96 -1.38 10.42 33.14
N GLY A 97 -1.24 11.54 32.41
CA GLY A 97 0.07 12.08 32.00
C GLY A 97 0.67 11.46 30.73
N VAL A 98 0.04 10.44 30.13
CA VAL A 98 0.51 9.87 28.87
C VAL A 98 -0.03 10.67 27.69
N THR A 99 0.87 11.13 26.82
CA THR A 99 0.52 11.90 25.62
C THR A 99 0.89 11.14 24.34
N VAL A 100 0.24 11.49 23.23
CA VAL A 100 0.58 10.95 21.90
C VAL A 100 2.05 11.22 21.56
N GLN A 101 2.56 12.39 21.92
CA GLN A 101 3.97 12.77 21.76
C GLN A 101 4.90 11.83 22.53
N HIS A 102 4.58 11.54 23.79
CA HIS A 102 5.35 10.60 24.62
C HIS A 102 5.35 9.19 24.01
N MET A 103 4.23 8.74 23.46
CA MET A 103 4.15 7.43 22.80
C MET A 103 4.95 7.38 21.50
N TRP A 104 4.99 8.48 20.74
CA TRP A 104 5.85 8.58 19.56
C TRP A 104 7.34 8.52 19.91
N GLU A 105 7.76 9.17 21.00
CA GLU A 105 9.15 9.12 21.49
C GLU A 105 9.59 7.69 21.81
N GLN A 106 8.73 6.91 22.47
CA GLN A 106 8.98 5.48 22.70
C GLN A 106 9.05 4.68 21.40
N TYR A 107 8.14 4.94 20.46
CA TYR A 107 8.12 4.26 19.17
C TYR A 107 9.41 4.51 18.37
N ILE A 108 9.85 5.76 18.27
CA ILE A 108 11.03 6.12 17.45
C ILE A 108 12.35 5.69 18.09
N ALA A 109 12.41 5.59 19.43
CA ALA A 109 13.56 5.02 20.13
C ALA A 109 13.77 3.55 19.78
N VAL A 110 12.69 2.78 19.60
CA VAL A 110 12.75 1.36 19.20
C VAL A 110 12.85 1.18 17.68
N ASN A 111 12.36 2.16 16.91
CA ASN A 111 12.34 2.12 15.44
C ASN A 111 13.02 3.38 14.87
N PRO A 112 14.36 3.44 14.81
CA PRO A 112 15.09 4.63 14.35
C PRO A 112 14.75 5.06 12.91
N ASP A 113 14.39 4.09 12.07
CA ASP A 113 13.94 4.21 10.69
C ASP A 113 12.41 4.36 10.56
N GLY A 114 11.69 4.44 11.68
CA GLY A 114 10.24 4.55 11.77
C GLY A 114 9.67 5.91 11.31
N TYR A 115 8.36 6.03 11.44
CA TYR A 115 7.63 7.26 11.10
C TYR A 115 7.94 8.42 12.06
N ARG A 116 8.31 9.57 11.50
CA ARG A 116 8.51 10.82 12.25
C ARG A 116 7.16 11.39 12.71
N THR A 117 7.18 12.30 13.69
CA THR A 117 6.02 12.87 14.39
C THR A 117 4.79 13.11 13.51
N SER A 118 4.93 13.91 12.44
CA SER A 118 3.79 14.26 11.58
C SER A 118 3.18 13.05 10.87
N GLN A 119 4.00 12.12 10.40
CA GLN A 119 3.54 10.90 9.74
C GLN A 119 2.90 9.94 10.75
N PHE A 120 3.46 9.86 11.96
CA PHE A 120 2.92 9.07 13.05
C PHE A 120 1.51 9.52 13.43
N HIS A 121 1.29 10.83 13.65
CA HIS A 121 -0.04 11.38 13.93
C HIS A 121 -1.03 11.16 12.77
N TYR A 122 -0.57 11.34 11.52
CA TYR A 122 -1.40 11.07 10.35
C TYR A 122 -1.90 9.62 10.31
N HIS A 123 -0.98 8.67 10.49
CA HIS A 123 -1.32 7.24 10.49
C HIS A 123 -2.20 6.85 11.69
N TYR A 124 -1.99 7.44 12.86
CA TYR A 124 -2.83 7.22 14.04
C TYR A 124 -4.28 7.68 13.79
N ASN A 125 -4.46 8.88 13.21
CA ASN A 125 -5.78 9.41 12.86
C ASN A 125 -6.50 8.58 11.79
N ILE A 126 -5.76 7.95 10.86
CA ILE A 126 -6.35 7.05 9.86
C ILE A 126 -6.74 5.72 10.50
N TRP A 127 -5.85 5.15 11.32
CA TRP A 127 -6.08 3.89 12.00
C TRP A 127 -7.31 3.97 12.91
N GLY A 128 -7.44 5.04 13.71
CA GLY A 128 -8.59 5.24 14.59
C GLY A 128 -9.93 5.50 13.87
N LYS A 129 -9.95 5.65 12.55
CA LYS A 129 -11.20 5.67 11.74
C LYS A 129 -11.57 4.30 11.18
N ARG A 130 -10.62 3.36 11.18
CA ARG A 130 -10.78 1.99 10.65
C ARG A 130 -11.17 1.00 11.75
N VAL A 131 -10.84 1.31 13.01
CA VAL A 131 -11.16 0.56 14.23
C VAL A 131 -12.39 1.17 14.89
#